data_AF-A0A7Y9ERH2-F1
#
_entry.id   AF-A0A7Y9ERH2-F1
#
_cell.length_a   1.000
_cell.length_b   1.000
_cell.length_c   1.000
_cell.angle_alpha   90.00
_cell.angle_beta   90.00
_cell.angle_gamma   90.00
#
_symmetry.space_group_name_H-M   'P 1'
#
loop_
_entity.id
_entity.type
_entity.pdbx_description
1 polymer ?
#
loop_
_entity_poly.entity_id
_entity_poly.type
_entity_poly.pdbx_seq_one_letter_code
_entity_poly.pdbx_strand_id
1 'polypeptide(L)'
;MNDHETRTNEDIERLAGELHERVRDLNYLTQDSPGLSEPAAAYTVLGNLAQTSFRLAQTAEQIDAFLTRELDAGRLGHDQSGDPTPAVTAAHNALGRAAEQAADLGDTFRRAASALAPIHVVDAGEKQSLAQGAEARTGDREAAQVEPAKKDFPNPIGDVLSNPCGADAVPPELRSPPQVPHPRRER
;
A
#
# COMPACT_ATOMS: atom_id res chain seq x y z
N MET A 1 8.16 46.27 -5.58
CA MET A 1 7.33 45.18 -6.14
C MET A 1 8.09 43.88 -5.87
N ASN A 2 8.09 43.38 -4.63
CA ASN A 2 8.71 42.11 -4.19
C ASN A 2 8.12 41.58 -2.86
N ASP A 3 6.97 42.09 -2.40
CA ASP A 3 6.42 41.72 -1.08
C ASP A 3 5.65 40.37 -1.10
N HIS A 4 5.46 39.76 -2.27
CA HIS A 4 4.72 38.51 -2.43
C HIS A 4 5.60 37.25 -2.30
N GLU A 5 6.89 37.32 -2.66
CA GLU A 5 7.80 36.16 -2.56
C GLU A 5 8.18 35.87 -1.11
N THR A 6 8.52 36.90 -0.31
CA THR A 6 8.86 36.74 1.12
C THR A 6 7.69 36.12 1.90
N ARG A 7 6.46 36.61 1.66
CA ARG A 7 5.26 36.08 2.29
C ARG A 7 5.05 34.60 1.99
N THR A 8 5.41 34.14 0.78
CA THR A 8 5.22 32.75 0.35
C THR A 8 6.22 31.81 1.02
N ASN A 9 7.49 32.20 1.15
CA ASN A 9 8.50 31.36 1.80
C ASN A 9 8.26 31.27 3.33
N GLU A 10 7.96 32.40 3.97
CA GLU A 10 7.58 32.43 5.39
C GLU A 10 6.35 31.55 5.67
N ASP A 11 5.36 31.58 4.77
CA ASP A 11 4.17 30.72 4.88
C ASP A 11 4.52 29.23 4.72
N ILE A 12 5.40 28.85 3.80
CA ILE A 12 5.87 27.46 3.62
C ILE A 12 6.60 26.98 4.88
N GLU A 13 7.54 27.76 5.39
CA GLU A 13 8.30 27.43 6.60
C GLU A 13 7.39 27.31 7.83
N ARG A 14 6.45 28.25 8.00
CA ARG A 14 5.45 28.21 9.06
C ARG A 14 4.59 26.95 8.98
N LEU A 15 4.08 26.60 7.79
CA LEU A 15 3.25 25.40 7.60
C LEU A 15 4.04 24.11 7.86
N ALA A 16 5.32 24.06 7.48
CA ALA A 16 6.19 22.92 7.81
C ALA A 16 6.41 22.78 9.32
N GLY A 17 6.60 23.90 10.03
CA GLY A 17 6.68 23.93 11.49
C GLY A 17 5.38 23.51 12.17
N GLU A 18 4.24 24.01 11.70
CA GLU A 18 2.92 23.60 12.20
C GLU A 18 2.68 22.09 12.01
N LEU A 19 3.07 21.51 10.87
CA LEU A 19 2.97 20.07 10.65
C LEU A 19 3.79 19.27 11.68
N HIS A 20 5.02 19.71 11.98
CA HIS A 20 5.86 19.09 13.00
C HIS A 20 5.16 19.08 14.38
N GLU A 21 4.63 20.22 14.80
CA GLU A 21 3.92 20.34 16.07
C GLU A 21 2.63 19.51 16.09
N ARG A 22 1.88 19.43 14.98
CA ARG A 22 0.68 18.58 14.90
C ARG A 22 1.00 17.10 15.00
N VAL A 23 2.12 16.64 14.44
CA VAL A 23 2.56 15.26 14.61
C VAL A 23 2.98 15.00 16.06
N ARG A 24 3.65 15.96 16.71
CA ARG A 24 3.99 15.88 18.14
C ARG A 24 2.74 15.78 19.01
N ASP A 25 1.75 16.66 18.79
CA ASP A 25 0.47 16.64 19.50
C ASP A 25 -0.27 15.31 19.30
N LEU A 26 -0.30 14.81 18.05
CA LEU A 26 -0.90 13.52 17.73
C LEU A 26 -0.22 12.39 18.51
N ASN A 27 1.11 12.32 18.50
CA ASN A 27 1.86 11.29 19.23
C ASN A 27 1.56 11.34 20.73
N TYR A 28 1.51 12.54 21.31
CA TYR A 28 1.14 12.74 22.71
C TYR A 28 -0.27 12.21 23.02
N LEU A 29 -1.27 12.60 22.23
CA LEU A 29 -2.66 12.14 22.41
C LEU A 29 -2.84 10.64 22.19
N THR A 30 -2.02 10.01 21.34
CA THR A 30 -2.07 8.56 21.14
C THR A 30 -1.43 7.78 22.29
N GLN A 31 -0.52 8.40 23.05
CA GLN A 31 0.22 7.77 24.15
C GLN A 31 -0.42 8.00 25.52
N ASP A 32 -0.99 9.19 25.75
CA ASP A 32 -1.52 9.61 27.05
C ASP A 32 -2.88 9.00 27.37
N SER A 33 -3.17 8.79 28.65
CA SER A 33 -4.45 8.19 29.10
C SER A 33 -5.64 9.15 28.94
N PRO A 34 -6.80 8.71 28.41
CA PRO A 34 -7.13 7.33 28.02
C PRO A 34 -6.63 6.91 26.62
N GLY A 35 -6.14 7.86 25.82
CA GLY A 35 -5.51 7.61 24.52
C GLY A 35 -6.51 7.19 23.45
N LEU A 36 -6.03 6.42 22.46
CA LEU A 36 -6.90 5.76 21.49
C LEU A 36 -7.81 4.76 22.21
N SER A 37 -9.09 5.12 22.35
CA SER A 37 -10.09 4.31 23.08
C SER A 37 -10.87 3.34 22.21
N GLU A 38 -10.94 3.58 20.90
CA GLU A 38 -11.80 2.82 19.98
C GLU A 38 -11.06 2.43 18.69
N PRO A 39 -11.26 1.20 18.16
CA PRO A 39 -10.71 0.78 16.87
C PRO A 39 -11.10 1.70 15.70
N ALA A 40 -12.31 2.27 15.72
CA ALA A 40 -12.78 3.20 14.69
C ALA A 40 -11.95 4.51 14.65
N ALA A 41 -11.54 5.01 15.82
CA ALA A 41 -10.66 6.16 15.91
C ALA A 41 -9.27 5.83 15.34
N ALA A 42 -8.70 4.68 15.70
CA ALA A 42 -7.43 4.23 15.16
C ALA A 42 -7.48 4.02 13.63
N TYR A 43 -8.58 3.47 13.09
CA TYR A 43 -8.81 3.35 11.65
C TYR A 43 -8.75 4.71 10.94
N THR A 44 -9.45 5.69 11.51
CA THR A 44 -9.49 7.06 10.96
C THR A 44 -8.12 7.72 11.00
N VAL A 45 -7.38 7.58 12.11
CA VAL A 45 -6.02 8.10 12.25
C VAL A 45 -5.09 7.47 11.21
N LEU A 46 -5.11 6.15 11.05
CA LEU A 46 -4.29 5.46 10.05
C LEU A 46 -4.63 5.90 8.61
N GLY A 47 -5.91 6.09 8.29
CA GLY A 47 -6.34 6.60 6.99
C GLY A 47 -5.82 8.01 6.70
N ASN A 48 -5.87 8.90 7.70
CA ASN A 48 -5.34 10.27 7.57
C ASN A 48 -3.81 10.27 7.46
N LEU A 49 -3.11 9.45 8.25
CA LEU A 49 -1.66 9.33 8.15
C LEU A 49 -1.23 8.79 6.78
N ALA A 50 -1.98 7.85 6.20
CA ALA A 50 -1.72 7.38 4.85
C ALA A 50 -1.77 8.52 3.82
N GLN A 51 -2.81 9.36 3.86
CA GLN A 51 -2.93 10.52 2.98
C GLN A 51 -1.82 11.55 3.21
N THR A 52 -1.48 11.80 4.48
CA THR A 52 -0.37 12.70 4.84
C THR A 52 0.95 12.22 4.26
N SER A 53 1.24 10.92 4.34
CA SER A 53 2.48 10.36 3.78
C SER A 53 2.56 10.53 2.26
N PHE A 54 1.48 10.33 1.51
CA PHE A 54 1.48 10.63 0.07
C PHE A 54 1.69 12.12 -0.23
N ARG A 55 1.16 13.02 0.60
CA ARG A 55 1.40 14.46 0.46
C ARG A 55 2.84 14.84 0.79
N LEU A 56 3.48 14.16 1.75
CA LEU A 56 4.90 14.34 2.03
C LEU A 56 5.77 13.95 0.84
N ALA A 57 5.42 12.86 0.13
CA ALA A 57 6.09 12.49 -1.11
C ALA A 57 5.99 13.60 -2.16
N GLN A 58 4.77 14.13 -2.36
CA GLN A 58 4.53 15.26 -3.26
C GLN A 58 5.35 16.51 -2.87
N THR A 59 5.42 16.85 -1.58
CA THR A 59 6.23 17.98 -1.11
C THR A 59 7.72 17.78 -1.41
N ALA A 60 8.25 16.56 -1.22
CA ALA A 60 9.64 16.25 -1.56
C ALA A 60 9.91 16.42 -3.06
N GLU A 61 9.02 15.94 -3.93
CA GLU A 61 9.10 16.13 -5.39
C GLU A 61 9.03 17.61 -5.80
N GLN A 62 8.24 18.42 -5.09
CA GLN A 62 8.13 19.85 -5.37
C GLN A 62 9.41 20.61 -5.01
N ILE A 63 10.04 20.26 -3.88
CA ILE A 63 11.34 20.82 -3.48
C ILE A 63 12.42 20.38 -4.48
N ASP A 64 12.40 19.12 -4.90
CA ASP A 64 13.31 18.56 -5.90
C ASP A 64 13.24 19.37 -7.22
N ALA A 65 12.03 19.54 -7.74
CA ALA A 65 11.79 20.32 -8.95
C ALA A 65 12.17 21.79 -8.81
N PHE A 66 12.04 22.37 -7.61
CA PHE A 66 12.53 23.72 -7.33
C PHE A 66 14.06 23.79 -7.47
N LEU A 67 14.80 22.89 -6.83
CA LEU A 67 16.26 22.86 -6.91
C LEU A 67 16.77 22.70 -8.34
N THR A 68 16.12 21.86 -9.16
CA THR A 68 16.46 21.73 -10.59
C THR A 68 16.30 23.06 -11.31
N ARG A 69 15.16 23.74 -11.14
CA ARG A 69 14.90 25.04 -11.81
C ARG A 69 15.89 26.13 -11.39
N GLU A 70 16.29 26.16 -10.12
CA GLU A 70 17.26 27.14 -9.63
C GLU A 70 18.68 26.84 -10.12
N LEU A 71 19.07 25.56 -10.17
CA LEU A 71 20.36 25.13 -10.70
C LEU A 71 20.47 25.43 -12.19
N ASP A 72 19.48 25.05 -12.99
CA ASP A 72 19.44 25.28 -14.44
C ASP A 72 19.49 26.76 -14.79
N ALA A 73 18.93 27.61 -13.92
CA ALA A 73 18.97 29.05 -14.09
C ALA A 73 20.25 29.72 -13.57
N GLY A 74 21.19 28.95 -13.01
CA GLY A 74 22.43 29.48 -12.43
C GLY A 74 22.20 30.39 -11.22
N ARG A 75 21.08 30.21 -10.49
CA ARG A 75 20.72 31.04 -9.32
C ARG A 75 21.25 30.46 -8.00
N LEU A 76 21.83 29.27 -8.03
CA LEU A 76 22.41 28.63 -6.86
C LEU A 76 23.90 28.97 -6.72
N GLY A 77 24.32 29.23 -5.48
CA GLY A 77 25.73 29.31 -5.08
C GLY A 77 26.06 28.23 -4.06
N HIS A 78 27.34 28.07 -3.75
CA HIS A 78 27.78 27.16 -2.71
C HIS A 78 28.88 27.83 -1.87
N ASP A 79 28.72 27.83 -0.55
CA ASP A 79 29.57 28.65 0.33
C ASP A 79 31.01 28.12 0.43
N GLN A 80 31.21 26.82 0.21
CA GLN A 80 32.51 26.14 0.36
C GLN A 80 33.17 25.75 -0.98
N SER A 81 32.44 25.86 -2.09
CA SER A 81 32.91 25.50 -3.44
C SER A 81 32.32 26.46 -4.45
N GLY A 82 33.04 26.79 -5.51
CA GLY A 82 32.49 27.64 -6.58
C GLY A 82 31.38 26.97 -7.42
N ASP A 83 31.11 25.68 -7.20
CA ASP A 83 30.15 24.88 -7.94
C ASP A 83 29.10 24.26 -6.99
N PRO A 84 27.80 24.58 -7.12
CA PRO A 84 26.72 24.01 -6.32
C PRO A 84 26.25 22.61 -6.80
N THR A 85 26.65 22.18 -8.00
CA THR A 85 26.14 20.96 -8.64
C THR A 85 26.27 19.70 -7.77
N PRO A 86 27.41 19.44 -7.09
CA PRO A 86 27.54 18.24 -6.26
C PRO A 86 26.57 18.23 -5.07
N ALA A 87 26.36 19.37 -4.42
CA ALA A 87 25.46 19.48 -3.28
C ALA A 87 24.00 19.32 -3.70
N VAL A 88 23.61 19.94 -4.82
CA VAL A 88 22.26 19.80 -5.38
C VAL A 88 21.99 18.35 -5.82
N THR A 89 22.97 17.68 -6.43
CA THR A 89 22.87 16.26 -6.78
C THR A 89 22.67 15.38 -5.53
N ALA A 90 23.37 15.68 -4.42
CA ALA A 90 23.18 14.97 -3.16
C ALA A 90 21.76 15.19 -2.59
N ALA A 91 21.25 16.43 -2.66
CA ALA A 91 19.90 16.77 -2.25
C ALA A 91 18.85 16.03 -3.10
N HIS A 92 18.99 16.00 -4.43
CA HIS A 92 18.10 15.27 -5.34
C HIS A 92 18.00 13.78 -4.97
N ASN A 93 19.14 13.13 -4.75
CA ASN A 93 19.17 11.73 -4.33
C ASN A 93 18.48 11.50 -2.97
N ALA A 94 18.59 12.45 -2.05
CA ALA A 94 17.93 12.35 -0.75
C ALA A 94 16.41 12.58 -0.85
N LEU A 95 15.98 13.56 -1.65
CA LEU A 95 14.57 13.87 -1.88
C LEU A 95 13.85 12.76 -2.63
N GLY A 96 14.48 12.17 -3.65
CA GLY A 96 13.94 11.00 -4.35
C GLY A 96 13.69 9.83 -3.40
N ARG A 97 14.67 9.49 -2.55
CA ARG A 97 14.49 8.45 -1.52
C ARG A 97 13.41 8.81 -0.50
N ALA A 98 13.34 10.07 -0.09
CA ALA A 98 12.32 10.52 0.86
C ALA A 98 10.91 10.40 0.27
N ALA A 99 10.73 10.71 -1.02
CA ALA A 99 9.46 10.56 -1.71
C ALA A 99 9.02 9.09 -1.80
N GLU A 100 9.92 8.19 -2.18
CA GLU A 100 9.67 6.74 -2.20
C GLU A 100 9.28 6.22 -0.81
N GLN A 101 10.07 6.55 0.22
CA GLN A 101 9.82 6.13 1.59
C GLN A 101 8.48 6.66 2.14
N ALA A 102 8.11 7.90 1.79
CA ALA A 102 6.84 8.48 2.19
C ALA A 102 5.66 7.78 1.47
N ALA A 103 5.79 7.43 0.19
CA ALA A 103 4.77 6.65 -0.50
C ALA A 103 4.61 5.24 0.11
N ASP A 104 5.71 4.56 0.40
CA ASP A 104 5.71 3.24 1.06
C ASP A 104 5.09 3.29 2.46
N LEU A 105 5.36 4.36 3.22
CA LEU A 105 4.74 4.59 4.52
C LEU A 105 3.22 4.78 4.38
N GLY A 106 2.79 5.55 3.37
CA GLY A 106 1.37 5.74 3.08
C GLY A 106 0.65 4.43 2.76
N ASP A 107 1.29 3.59 1.95
CA ASP A 107 0.80 2.24 1.66
C ASP A 107 0.71 1.36 2.90
N THR A 108 1.71 1.43 3.76
CA THR A 108 1.76 0.67 5.00
C THR A 108 0.65 1.08 5.96
N PHE A 109 0.40 2.38 6.14
CA PHE A 109 -0.72 2.86 6.95
C PHE A 109 -2.08 2.45 6.37
N ARG A 110 -2.24 2.51 5.04
CA ARG A 110 -3.48 2.07 4.37
C ARG A 110 -3.74 0.57 4.57
N ARG A 111 -2.69 -0.26 4.52
CA ARG A 111 -2.80 -1.70 4.82
C ARG A 111 -3.17 -1.95 6.28
N ALA A 112 -2.57 -1.21 7.21
CA ALA A 112 -2.91 -1.28 8.63
C ALA A 112 -4.38 -0.90 8.89
N ALA A 113 -4.87 0.19 8.29
CA ALA A 113 -6.28 0.58 8.37
C ALA A 113 -7.19 -0.53 7.82
N SER A 114 -6.85 -1.10 6.67
CA SER A 114 -7.63 -2.20 6.07
C SER A 114 -7.70 -3.43 6.96
N ALA A 115 -6.61 -3.78 7.64
CA ALA A 115 -6.56 -4.89 8.60
C ALA A 115 -7.37 -4.61 9.88
N LEU A 116 -7.51 -3.33 10.25
CA LEU A 116 -8.28 -2.88 11.41
C LEU A 116 -9.79 -2.80 11.13
N ALA A 117 -10.20 -2.68 9.86
CA ALA A 117 -11.60 -2.53 9.45
C ALA A 117 -12.61 -3.53 10.06
N PRO A 118 -12.30 -4.84 10.22
CA PRO A 118 -13.25 -5.78 10.85
C PRO A 118 -13.25 -5.75 12.39
N ILE A 119 -12.33 -5.02 13.03
CA ILE A 119 -12.16 -5.01 14.48
C ILE A 119 -13.12 -4.00 15.12
N HIS A 120 -13.92 -4.46 16.08
CA HIS A 120 -14.86 -3.63 16.85
C HIS A 120 -14.72 -3.91 18.35
N VAL A 121 -15.21 -2.98 19.17
CA VAL A 121 -15.31 -3.19 20.62
C VAL A 121 -16.44 -4.18 20.87
N VAL A 122 -16.16 -5.22 21.66
CA VAL A 122 -17.17 -6.21 22.06
C VAL A 122 -17.79 -5.77 23.37
N ASP A 123 -19.10 -5.53 23.34
CA ASP A 123 -19.85 -5.19 24.55
C ASP A 123 -20.09 -6.42 25.44
N ALA A 124 -20.39 -6.19 26.72
CA ALA A 124 -20.56 -7.26 27.70
C ALA A 124 -21.63 -8.31 27.30
N GLY A 125 -22.67 -7.89 26.57
CA GLY A 125 -23.71 -8.78 26.05
C GLY A 125 -23.25 -9.65 24.87
N GLU A 126 -22.40 -9.11 24.00
CA GLU A 126 -21.84 -9.86 22.87
C GLU A 126 -20.79 -10.87 23.32
N LYS A 127 -19.98 -10.55 24.34
CA LYS A 127 -19.05 -11.50 24.96
C LYS A 127 -19.75 -12.77 25.45
N GLN A 128 -20.94 -12.62 26.04
CA GLN A 128 -21.74 -13.75 26.52
C GLN A 128 -22.30 -14.59 25.36
N SER A 129 -22.78 -13.94 24.29
CA SER A 129 -23.26 -14.63 23.08
C SER A 129 -22.14 -15.36 22.33
N LEU A 130 -20.94 -14.77 22.23
CA LEU A 130 -19.78 -15.40 21.62
C LEU A 130 -19.30 -16.61 22.42
N ALA A 131 -19.31 -16.54 23.76
CA ALA A 131 -18.98 -17.66 24.63
C ALA A 131 -19.99 -18.81 24.48
N GLN A 132 -21.30 -18.52 24.50
CA GLN A 132 -22.35 -19.52 24.29
C GLN A 132 -22.30 -20.16 22.90
N GLY A 133 -21.99 -19.39 21.85
CA GLY A 133 -21.81 -19.91 20.50
C GLY A 133 -20.57 -20.80 20.34
N ALA A 134 -19.49 -20.54 21.08
CA ALA A 134 -18.30 -21.39 21.08
C ALA A 134 -18.55 -22.72 21.81
N GLU A 135 -19.27 -22.71 22.93
CA GLU A 135 -19.67 -23.93 23.64
C GLU A 135 -20.64 -24.79 22.80
N ALA A 136 -21.62 -24.18 22.12
CA ALA A 136 -22.53 -24.89 21.22
C ALA A 136 -21.80 -25.54 20.02
N ARG A 137 -20.81 -24.85 19.42
CA ARG A 137 -19.98 -25.41 18.33
C ARG A 137 -19.05 -26.53 18.78
N THR A 138 -18.70 -26.59 20.06
CA THR A 138 -17.89 -27.67 20.63
C THR A 138 -18.74 -28.92 20.87
N GLY A 139 -20.01 -28.75 21.28
CA GLY A 139 -20.97 -29.85 21.43
C GLY A 139 -21.43 -30.48 20.12
N ASP A 140 -21.58 -29.69 19.04
CA ASP A 140 -22.01 -30.22 17.73
C ASP A 140 -20.91 -30.99 16.97
N ARG A 141 -19.63 -30.74 17.31
CA ARG A 141 -18.49 -31.42 16.65
C ARG A 141 -18.33 -32.87 17.07
N GLU A 142 -18.90 -33.28 18.20
CA GLU A 142 -18.93 -34.67 18.65
C GLU A 142 -20.10 -35.48 18.05
N ALA A 143 -21.13 -34.82 17.50
CA ALA A 143 -22.33 -35.48 16.98
C ALA A 143 -22.46 -35.49 15.43
N ALA A 144 -21.76 -34.62 14.71
CA ALA A 144 -21.81 -34.58 13.25
C ALA A 144 -20.76 -35.52 12.62
N GLN A 145 -21.04 -36.82 12.59
CA GLN A 145 -20.38 -37.75 11.67
C GLN A 145 -20.81 -37.40 10.23
N VAL A 146 -20.11 -36.46 9.61
CA VAL A 146 -20.20 -36.21 8.17
C VAL A 146 -19.46 -37.35 7.48
N GLU A 147 -20.21 -38.35 7.01
CA GLU A 147 -19.69 -39.37 6.08
C GLU A 147 -18.97 -38.66 4.92
N PRO A 148 -17.73 -39.03 4.57
CA PRO A 148 -17.01 -38.39 3.50
C PRO A 148 -17.77 -38.59 2.19
N ALA A 149 -18.07 -37.48 1.48
CA ALA A 149 -18.74 -37.41 0.18
C ALA A 149 -17.93 -38.02 -0.97
N LYS A 150 -17.23 -39.13 -0.73
CA LYS A 150 -16.42 -39.86 -1.71
C LYS A 150 -17.28 -40.71 -2.65
N LYS A 151 -18.58 -40.86 -2.40
CA LYS A 151 -19.49 -41.71 -3.19
C LYS A 151 -20.27 -40.97 -4.29
N ASP A 152 -20.28 -39.63 -4.29
CA ASP A 152 -21.09 -38.83 -5.23
C ASP A 152 -20.28 -38.16 -6.36
N PHE A 153 -18.96 -38.34 -6.40
CA PHE A 153 -18.13 -37.81 -7.49
C PHE A 153 -17.85 -38.89 -8.55
N PRO A 154 -18.01 -38.59 -9.85
CA PRO A 154 -17.54 -39.49 -10.91
C PRO A 154 -16.02 -39.69 -10.81
N ASN A 155 -15.56 -40.89 -11.17
CA ASN A 155 -14.15 -41.31 -11.05
C ASN A 155 -13.19 -40.26 -11.62
N PRO A 156 -12.06 -39.99 -10.94
CA PRO A 156 -11.04 -39.08 -11.44
C PRO A 156 -10.51 -39.56 -12.80
N ILE A 157 -10.22 -38.61 -13.69
CA ILE A 157 -9.85 -38.84 -15.11
C ILE A 157 -8.70 -39.85 -15.29
N GLY A 158 -7.84 -40.02 -14.29
CA GLY A 158 -6.76 -41.02 -14.29
C GLY A 158 -7.23 -42.48 -14.34
N ASP A 159 -8.42 -42.79 -13.80
CA ASP A 159 -8.99 -44.15 -13.80
C ASP A 159 -9.70 -44.50 -15.12
N VAL A 160 -10.08 -43.51 -15.93
CA VAL A 160 -10.72 -43.72 -17.26
C VAL A 160 -9.67 -44.05 -18.33
N LEU A 161 -8.42 -43.67 -18.13
CA LEU A 161 -7.36 -43.80 -19.14
C LEU A 161 -6.51 -45.08 -18.97
N SER A 162 -6.77 -45.88 -17.95
CA SER A 162 -6.04 -47.13 -17.71
C SER A 162 -6.77 -48.33 -18.34
N ASN A 163 -6.49 -48.50 -19.64
CA ASN A 163 -6.43 -49.75 -20.41
C ASN A 163 -7.69 -50.20 -21.21
N PRO A 164 -7.54 -50.86 -22.38
CA PRO A 164 -6.44 -50.89 -23.36
C PRO A 164 -6.89 -50.61 -24.82
N CYS A 165 -5.90 -50.35 -25.69
CA CYS A 165 -5.74 -50.90 -27.04
C CYS A 165 -6.97 -50.97 -27.98
N GLY A 166 -7.00 -50.08 -28.96
CA GLY A 166 -7.72 -50.22 -30.21
C GLY A 166 -7.02 -49.37 -31.27
N ALA A 167 -6.11 -49.99 -32.02
CA ALA A 167 -5.58 -49.40 -33.24
C ALA A 167 -6.72 -49.22 -34.24
N ASP A 168 -6.91 -48.01 -34.78
CA ASP A 168 -7.01 -47.79 -36.22
C ASP A 168 -7.13 -46.29 -36.59
N ALA A 169 -6.23 -45.93 -37.51
CA ALA A 169 -6.22 -44.83 -38.48
C ALA A 169 -7.22 -43.65 -38.35
N VAL A 170 -6.68 -42.43 -38.21
CA VAL A 170 -7.30 -41.20 -38.71
C VAL A 170 -6.28 -40.37 -39.52
N PRO A 171 -6.60 -39.85 -40.72
CA PRO A 171 -5.64 -39.28 -41.68
C PRO A 171 -5.11 -37.87 -41.31
N PRO A 172 -4.00 -37.41 -41.94
CA PRO A 172 -3.31 -36.19 -41.54
C PRO A 172 -3.78 -35.00 -42.40
N GLU A 173 -4.74 -34.20 -41.94
CA GLU A 173 -4.90 -32.85 -42.51
C GLU A 173 -5.36 -31.83 -41.46
N LEU A 174 -4.78 -30.62 -41.59
CA LEU A 174 -5.14 -29.37 -40.91
C LEU A 174 -4.58 -29.14 -39.50
N ARG A 175 -3.25 -29.02 -39.39
CA ARG A 175 -2.63 -28.14 -38.38
C ARG A 175 -1.91 -26.98 -39.08
N SER A 176 -2.52 -25.81 -39.08
CA SER A 176 -1.82 -24.56 -39.41
C SER A 176 -0.87 -24.18 -38.27
N PRO A 177 0.39 -23.82 -38.54
CA PRO A 177 1.31 -23.35 -37.51
C PRO A 177 0.97 -21.93 -37.02
N PRO A 178 1.37 -21.55 -35.79
CA PRO A 178 1.04 -20.26 -35.19
C PRO A 178 1.74 -19.10 -35.90
N GLN A 179 0.99 -18.04 -36.20
CA GLN A 179 1.46 -16.82 -36.87
C GLN A 179 2.27 -15.95 -35.88
N VAL A 180 3.48 -15.55 -36.26
CA VAL A 180 4.33 -14.61 -35.50
C VAL A 180 4.03 -13.17 -35.97
N PRO A 181 3.80 -12.19 -35.06
CA PRO A 181 3.56 -10.80 -35.45
C PRO A 181 4.82 -10.11 -36.03
N HIS A 182 4.67 -9.36 -37.12
CA HIS A 182 5.77 -8.61 -37.75
C HIS A 182 5.95 -7.19 -37.16
N PRO A 183 7.19 -6.67 -37.04
CA PRO A 183 7.46 -5.30 -36.60
C PRO A 183 7.18 -4.26 -37.70
N ARG A 184 6.57 -3.12 -37.31
CA ARG A 184 6.25 -2.00 -38.21
C ARG A 184 7.48 -1.11 -38.37
N ARG A 185 7.95 -0.96 -39.61
CA ARG A 185 9.10 -0.12 -39.99
C ARG A 185 8.86 1.38 -39.73
N GLU A 186 9.91 2.01 -39.24
CA GLU A 186 10.13 3.46 -39.12
C GLU A 186 10.02 4.18 -40.48
N ARG A 187 9.53 5.42 -40.43
CA ARG A 187 9.74 6.48 -41.41
C ARG A 187 9.92 7.79 -40.68
#